data_AF-L9X2I9-F1
#
_entry.id   AF-L9X2I9-F1
#
_cell.length_a   1.000
_cell.length_b   1.000
_cell.length_c   1.000
_cell.angle_alpha   90.00
_cell.angle_beta   90.00
_cell.angle_gamma   90.00
#
_symmetry.space_group_name_H-M   'P 1'
#
loop_
_entity.id
_entity.type
_entity.pdbx_description
1 polymer ?
#
loop_
_entity_poly.entity_id
_entity_poly.type
_entity_poly.pdbx_seq_one_letter_code
_entity_poly.pdbx_strand_id
1 'polypeptide(L)'
;MGAYCETPVAVFLYNRPDTTARMIEAVAAVEPETLYVVANGPVDERDAERCAAARAAVEDRIDWDCDVRRTYRERNHGVSSVHEGIDWVFEREQEAIFVEDDCVPNESFFEFCEAMLERYRDDERIMSVNGTNRLETWKTDRRDYHFVTYQGVWGWATWRRAWEHYDPEMREWADPGVRNRVRDVICDDEQVAYQFERFRKRYEGESVAWSKPWRFAITINNGR
;
A
#
# COMPACT_ATOMS: atom_id res chain seq x y z
N MET A 1 20.60 -19.18 -6.95
CA MET A 1 19.87 -18.35 -7.93
C MET A 1 19.12 -17.37 -7.07
N GLY A 2 19.49 -16.09 -7.12
CA GLY A 2 18.83 -15.05 -6.32
C GLY A 2 17.34 -15.01 -6.64
N ALA A 3 16.51 -14.68 -5.65
CA ALA A 3 15.12 -14.37 -5.90
C ALA A 3 15.08 -13.09 -6.73
N TYR A 4 14.26 -13.05 -7.77
CA TYR A 4 14.16 -11.95 -8.70
C TYR A 4 12.70 -11.55 -8.81
N CYS A 5 12.40 -10.28 -8.55
CA CYS A 5 11.05 -9.72 -8.61
C CYS A 5 10.90 -8.90 -9.89
N GLU A 6 10.08 -9.38 -10.82
CA GLU A 6 9.76 -8.70 -12.09
C GLU A 6 8.77 -7.56 -11.85
N THR A 7 7.89 -7.71 -10.86
CA THR A 7 6.92 -6.65 -10.53
C THR A 7 7.61 -5.44 -9.91
N PRO A 8 7.30 -4.19 -10.36
CA PRO A 8 7.84 -2.99 -9.74
C PRO A 8 7.54 -2.91 -8.24
N VAL A 9 8.58 -2.61 -7.45
CA VAL A 9 8.47 -2.43 -6.00
C VAL A 9 8.60 -0.95 -5.67
N ALA A 10 7.69 -0.42 -4.86
CA ALA A 10 7.69 0.94 -4.37
C ALA A 10 7.83 0.99 -2.85
N VAL A 11 8.88 1.65 -2.37
CA VAL A 11 9.15 1.86 -0.95
C VAL A 11 8.82 3.28 -0.54
N PHE A 12 8.13 3.43 0.59
CA PHE A 12 7.78 4.73 1.18
C PHE A 12 8.53 4.93 2.47
N LEU A 13 9.27 6.02 2.57
CA LEU A 13 10.04 6.33 3.77
C LEU A 13 9.91 7.78 4.22
N TYR A 14 10.17 8.00 5.51
CA TYR A 14 10.29 9.33 6.08
C TYR A 14 11.59 9.48 6.89
N ASN A 15 11.50 9.43 8.22
CA ASN A 15 12.57 9.83 9.13
C ASN A 15 12.98 8.68 10.09
N ARG A 16 12.75 7.43 9.68
CA ARG A 16 13.02 6.22 10.47
C ARG A 16 14.17 5.40 9.88
N PRO A 17 15.42 5.84 9.99
CA PRO A 17 16.56 5.20 9.34
C PRO A 17 16.72 3.72 9.72
N ASP A 18 16.52 3.37 10.99
CA ASP A 18 16.73 1.99 11.46
C ASP A 18 15.72 0.99 10.88
N THR A 19 14.43 1.37 10.80
CA THR A 19 13.40 0.49 10.22
C THR A 19 13.46 0.51 8.70
N THR A 20 13.81 1.66 8.10
CA THR A 20 14.08 1.79 6.66
C THR A 20 15.19 0.84 6.23
N ALA A 21 16.31 0.79 6.97
CA ALA A 21 17.42 -0.11 6.71
C ALA A 21 16.99 -1.58 6.69
N ARG A 22 16.18 -2.00 7.67
CA ARG A 22 15.66 -3.38 7.74
C ARG A 22 14.67 -3.69 6.63
N MET A 23 13.82 -2.73 6.28
CA MET A 23 12.84 -2.88 5.20
C MET A 23 13.54 -3.04 3.86
N ILE A 24 14.50 -2.17 3.54
CA ILE A 24 15.20 -2.22 2.25
C ILE A 24 16.14 -3.44 2.17
N GLU A 25 16.68 -3.94 3.27
CA GLU A 25 17.39 -5.25 3.29
C GLU A 25 16.48 -6.39 2.83
N ALA A 26 15.21 -6.40 3.25
CA ALA A 26 14.25 -7.40 2.81
C ALA A 26 13.84 -7.24 1.33
N VAL A 27 13.78 -6.00 0.83
CA VAL A 27 13.52 -5.72 -0.59
C VAL A 27 14.73 -6.10 -1.46
N ALA A 28 15.95 -5.81 -1.00
CA ALA A 28 17.18 -6.14 -1.70
C ALA A 28 17.36 -7.66 -1.88
N ALA A 29 16.84 -8.47 -0.94
CA ALA A 29 16.88 -9.93 -1.03
C ALA A 29 16.14 -10.52 -2.24
N VAL A 30 15.22 -9.76 -2.85
CA VAL A 30 14.48 -10.17 -4.06
C VAL A 30 14.87 -9.38 -5.31
N GLU A 31 15.93 -8.56 -5.23
CA GLU A 31 16.57 -7.87 -6.36
C GLU A 31 15.58 -7.35 -7.42
N PRO A 32 14.60 -6.47 -7.08
CA PRO A 32 13.58 -6.06 -8.04
C PRO A 32 14.16 -5.31 -9.24
N GLU A 33 13.64 -5.58 -10.45
CA GLU A 33 14.10 -4.91 -11.68
C GLU A 33 13.91 -3.39 -11.63
N THR A 34 12.80 -2.97 -11.06
CA THR A 34 12.39 -1.57 -10.93
C THR A 34 12.08 -1.27 -9.48
N LEU A 35 12.80 -0.31 -8.91
CA LEU A 35 12.60 0.15 -7.54
C LEU A 35 12.20 1.63 -7.52
N TYR A 36 11.02 1.90 -6.99
CA TYR A 36 10.54 3.24 -6.72
C TYR A 36 10.84 3.62 -5.27
N VAL A 37 11.53 4.73 -5.07
CA VAL A 37 11.86 5.26 -3.74
C VAL A 37 11.12 6.58 -3.53
N VAL A 38 10.07 6.53 -2.71
CA VAL A 38 9.25 7.69 -2.33
C VAL A 38 9.64 8.13 -0.94
N ALA A 39 10.28 9.30 -0.81
CA ALA A 39 10.66 9.85 0.48
C ALA A 39 9.93 11.17 0.78
N ASN A 40 9.27 11.21 1.94
CA ASN A 40 8.70 12.46 2.44
C ASN A 40 9.83 13.42 2.88
N GLY A 41 9.49 14.69 3.06
CA GLY A 41 10.42 15.74 3.45
C GLY A 41 10.36 16.07 4.94
N PRO A 42 11.41 16.70 5.48
CA PRO A 42 11.47 17.03 6.90
C PRO A 42 10.44 18.08 7.33
N VAL A 43 10.01 18.02 8.60
CA VAL A 43 9.24 19.10 9.25
C VAL A 43 10.17 20.17 9.83
N ASP A 44 11.35 19.77 10.31
CA ASP A 44 12.36 20.64 10.94
C ASP A 44 13.79 20.11 10.71
N GLU A 45 14.80 20.79 11.25
CA GLU A 45 16.22 20.44 11.09
C GLU A 45 16.56 19.06 11.67
N ARG A 46 15.93 18.64 12.78
CA ARG A 46 16.18 17.33 13.38
C ARG A 46 15.64 16.22 12.47
N ASP A 47 14.47 16.45 11.87
CA ASP A 47 13.93 15.55 10.87
C ASP A 47 14.74 15.56 9.58
N ALA A 48 15.42 16.67 9.22
CA ALA A 48 16.26 16.74 8.03
C ALA A 48 17.44 15.75 8.11
N GLU A 49 18.13 15.69 9.24
CA GLU A 49 19.21 14.71 9.46
C GLU A 49 18.70 13.27 9.36
N ARG A 50 17.53 12.99 9.97
CA ARG A 50 16.92 11.65 9.94
C ARG A 50 16.41 11.24 8.57
N CYS A 51 15.82 12.17 7.83
CA CYS A 51 15.40 11.94 6.44
C CYS A 51 16.61 11.64 5.55
N ALA A 52 17.70 12.39 5.72
CA ALA A 52 18.95 12.15 4.99
C ALA A 52 19.51 10.76 5.32
N ALA A 53 19.54 10.37 6.60
CA ALA A 53 19.97 9.04 7.02
C ALA A 53 19.07 7.92 6.48
N ALA A 54 17.74 8.10 6.46
CA ALA A 54 16.82 7.11 5.91
C ALA A 54 16.99 6.95 4.40
N ARG A 55 17.17 8.05 3.66
CA ARG A 55 17.47 8.02 2.22
C ARG A 55 18.80 7.31 1.96
N ALA A 56 19.86 7.66 2.70
CA ALA A 56 21.16 7.00 2.59
C ALA A 56 21.08 5.50 2.89
N ALA A 57 20.29 5.09 3.90
CA ALA A 57 20.09 3.68 4.22
C ALA A 57 19.55 2.86 3.04
N VAL A 58 18.71 3.47 2.19
CA VAL A 58 18.23 2.85 0.94
C VAL A 58 19.33 2.84 -0.12
N GLU A 59 19.95 3.98 -0.41
CA GLU A 59 20.97 4.09 -1.46
C GLU A 59 22.16 3.14 -1.22
N ASP A 60 22.61 3.02 0.03
CA ASP A 60 23.77 2.20 0.41
C ASP A 60 23.52 0.69 0.28
N ARG A 61 22.27 0.27 0.10
CA ARG A 61 21.86 -1.14 0.04
C ARG A 61 21.41 -1.59 -1.35
N ILE A 62 21.41 -0.69 -2.33
CA ILE A 62 21.10 -1.05 -3.71
C ILE A 62 22.42 -1.40 -4.42
N ASP A 63 22.73 -2.70 -4.49
CA ASP A 63 23.96 -3.24 -5.07
C ASP A 63 23.71 -4.22 -6.24
N TRP A 64 22.48 -4.32 -6.73
CA TRP A 64 22.08 -5.10 -7.90
C TRP A 64 21.72 -4.21 -9.11
N ASP A 65 21.57 -4.82 -10.29
CA ASP A 65 21.13 -4.11 -11.50
C ASP A 65 19.65 -3.76 -11.40
N CYS A 66 19.35 -2.47 -11.22
CA CYS A 66 18.02 -1.98 -10.88
C CYS A 66 17.73 -0.62 -11.53
N ASP A 67 16.56 -0.48 -12.17
CA ASP A 67 16.04 0.84 -12.54
C ASP A 67 15.43 1.52 -11.31
N VAL A 68 16.26 2.30 -10.63
CA VAL A 68 15.87 3.01 -9.41
C VAL A 68 15.32 4.40 -9.73
N ARG A 69 14.04 4.63 -9.43
CA ARG A 69 13.33 5.89 -9.66
C ARG A 69 13.01 6.55 -8.33
N ARG A 70 13.39 7.81 -8.15
CA ARG A 70 13.35 8.50 -6.86
C ARG A 70 12.44 9.72 -6.90
N THR A 71 11.67 9.92 -5.83
CA THR A 71 10.95 11.18 -5.58
C THR A 71 11.13 11.59 -4.12
N TYR A 72 11.93 12.62 -3.89
CA TYR A 72 12.27 13.11 -2.56
C TYR A 72 11.66 14.49 -2.36
N ARG A 73 10.76 14.60 -1.40
CA ARG A 73 10.14 15.89 -1.05
C ARG A 73 11.11 16.74 -0.26
N GLU A 74 11.09 18.05 -0.54
CA GLU A 74 11.84 19.06 0.21
C GLU A 74 11.19 19.39 1.56
N ARG A 75 9.86 19.21 1.66
CA ARG A 75 9.07 19.51 2.87
C ARG A 75 8.13 18.36 3.19
N ASN A 76 7.72 18.28 4.44
CA ASN A 76 6.76 17.27 4.87
C ASN A 76 5.37 17.52 4.27
N HIS A 77 4.87 16.55 3.51
CA HIS A 77 3.50 16.53 2.98
C HIS A 77 2.55 15.74 3.91
N GLY A 78 3.04 15.30 5.06
CA GLY A 78 2.30 14.42 5.96
C GLY A 78 1.90 13.13 5.25
N VAL A 79 0.70 12.66 5.60
CA VAL A 79 0.15 11.38 5.10
C VAL A 79 -0.24 11.45 3.61
N SER A 80 -0.33 12.64 3.01
CA SER A 80 -0.65 12.74 1.57
C SER A 80 0.49 12.24 0.68
N SER A 81 1.73 12.30 1.17
CA SER A 81 2.92 11.79 0.47
C SER A 81 2.77 10.33 0.00
N VAL A 82 1.99 9.52 0.71
CA VAL A 82 1.77 8.11 0.35
C VAL A 82 0.94 8.00 -0.92
N HIS A 83 -0.28 8.57 -0.96
CA HIS A 83 -1.12 8.45 -2.15
C HIS A 83 -0.56 9.24 -3.35
N GLU A 84 0.08 10.39 -3.12
CA GLU A 84 0.80 11.12 -4.17
C GLU A 84 1.93 10.26 -4.78
N GLY A 85 2.63 9.48 -3.95
CA GLY A 85 3.66 8.55 -4.43
C GLY A 85 3.07 7.36 -5.17
N ILE A 86 1.93 6.82 -4.74
CA ILE A 86 1.20 5.76 -5.45
C ILE A 86 0.73 6.27 -6.83
N ASP A 87 0.16 7.48 -6.89
CA ASP A 87 -0.24 8.13 -8.15
C ASP A 87 0.97 8.22 -9.10
N TRP A 88 2.10 8.69 -8.60
CA TRP A 88 3.33 8.82 -9.38
C TRP A 88 3.89 7.47 -9.90
N VAL A 89 3.72 6.39 -9.13
CA VAL A 89 4.05 5.02 -9.59
C VAL A 89 3.10 4.62 -10.74
N PHE A 90 1.80 4.79 -10.56
CA PHE A 90 0.79 4.37 -11.54
C PHE A 90 0.65 5.26 -12.78
N GLU A 91 1.29 6.44 -12.80
CA GLU A 91 1.55 7.17 -14.04
C GLU A 91 2.41 6.36 -15.03
N ARG A 92 3.16 5.36 -14.54
CA ARG A 92 4.15 4.59 -15.31
C ARG A 92 3.85 3.09 -15.32
N GLU A 93 3.36 2.56 -14.21
CA GLU A 93 3.17 1.12 -14.03
C GLU A 93 1.70 0.71 -14.10
N GLN A 94 1.47 -0.53 -14.55
CA GLN A 94 0.13 -1.13 -14.55
C GLN A 94 -0.22 -1.80 -13.21
N GLU A 95 0.81 -2.19 -12.45
CA GLU A 95 0.72 -2.82 -11.14
C GLU A 95 2.03 -2.60 -10.39
N ALA A 96 1.97 -2.65 -9.06
CA ALA A 96 3.15 -2.53 -8.22
C ALA A 96 2.92 -3.12 -6.83
N ILE A 97 4.03 -3.46 -6.17
CA ILE A 97 4.11 -3.86 -4.76
C ILE A 97 4.53 -2.64 -3.94
N PHE A 98 3.85 -2.39 -2.82
CA PHE A 98 4.06 -1.22 -1.97
C PHE A 98 4.48 -1.64 -0.56
N VAL A 99 5.58 -1.06 -0.07
CA VAL A 99 6.15 -1.34 1.26
C VAL A 99 6.47 -0.03 1.98
N GLU A 100 5.98 0.14 3.21
CA GLU A 100 6.25 1.32 4.06
C GLU A 100 7.47 1.07 4.96
N ASP A 101 8.13 2.14 5.44
CA ASP A 101 9.34 2.07 6.28
C ASP A 101 9.17 1.38 7.64
N ASP A 102 7.93 1.04 8.02
CA ASP A 102 7.60 0.25 9.22
C ASP A 102 7.03 -1.15 8.92
N CYS A 103 7.17 -1.60 7.67
CA CYS A 103 6.85 -2.95 7.23
C CYS A 103 8.12 -3.66 6.77
N VAL A 104 8.44 -4.82 7.37
CA VAL A 104 9.54 -5.69 6.92
C VAL A 104 8.92 -6.93 6.27
N PRO A 105 8.84 -6.99 4.93
CA PRO A 105 8.28 -8.15 4.23
C PRO A 105 9.20 -9.37 4.33
N ASN A 106 8.65 -10.55 4.11
CA ASN A 106 9.44 -11.76 3.86
C ASN A 106 9.60 -12.00 2.35
N GLU A 107 10.56 -12.81 1.91
CA GLU A 107 10.77 -13.07 0.48
C GLU A 107 9.51 -13.64 -0.20
N SER A 108 8.81 -14.56 0.47
CA SER A 108 7.56 -15.16 -0.05
C SER A 108 6.42 -14.16 -0.25
N PHE A 109 6.46 -12.98 0.37
CA PHE A 109 5.46 -11.94 0.15
C PHE A 109 5.54 -11.41 -1.28
N PHE A 110 6.74 -11.24 -1.82
CA PHE A 110 6.93 -10.78 -3.19
C PHE A 110 6.43 -11.84 -4.18
N GLU A 111 6.87 -13.09 -4.02
CA GLU A 111 6.38 -14.21 -4.85
C GLU A 111 4.85 -14.33 -4.82
N PHE A 112 4.24 -14.15 -3.64
CA PHE A 112 2.79 -14.16 -3.49
C PHE A 112 2.14 -12.99 -4.24
N CYS A 113 2.68 -11.77 -4.10
CA CYS A 113 2.18 -10.60 -4.80
C CYS A 113 2.26 -10.78 -6.31
N GLU A 114 3.38 -11.20 -6.87
CA GLU A 114 3.54 -11.43 -8.31
C GLU A 114 2.54 -12.47 -8.83
N ALA A 115 2.42 -13.60 -8.13
CA ALA A 115 1.48 -14.65 -8.52
C ALA A 115 0.02 -14.17 -8.50
N MET A 116 -0.35 -13.34 -7.52
CA MET A 116 -1.73 -12.82 -7.42
C MET A 116 -2.00 -11.68 -8.41
N LEU A 117 -1.01 -10.82 -8.65
CA LEU A 117 -1.07 -9.74 -9.63
C LEU A 117 -1.29 -10.28 -11.03
N GLU A 118 -0.51 -11.30 -11.42
CA GLU A 118 -0.68 -11.97 -12.70
C GLU A 118 -2.02 -12.72 -12.78
N ARG A 119 -2.35 -13.51 -11.74
CA ARG A 119 -3.58 -14.33 -11.74
C ARG A 119 -4.86 -13.51 -11.87
N TYR A 120 -4.92 -12.36 -11.22
CA TYR A 120 -6.12 -11.53 -11.14
C TYR A 120 -6.02 -10.25 -11.97
N ARG A 121 -5.06 -10.17 -12.90
CA ARG A 121 -4.81 -9.02 -13.76
C ARG A 121 -6.07 -8.45 -14.40
N ASP A 122 -6.94 -9.31 -14.91
CA ASP A 122 -8.19 -8.91 -15.59
C ASP A 122 -9.46 -9.12 -14.75
N ASP A 123 -9.34 -9.55 -13.49
CA ASP A 123 -10.50 -9.75 -12.60
C ASP A 123 -10.77 -8.48 -11.79
N GLU A 124 -11.68 -7.64 -12.30
CA GLU A 124 -12.06 -6.37 -11.66
C GLU A 124 -12.67 -6.52 -10.26
N ARG A 125 -13.09 -7.74 -9.88
CA ARG A 125 -13.59 -8.02 -8.53
C ARG A 125 -12.47 -8.04 -7.50
N ILE A 126 -11.22 -8.22 -7.94
CA ILE A 126 -10.04 -8.22 -7.07
C ILE A 126 -9.34 -6.87 -7.24
N MET A 127 -9.17 -6.18 -6.13
CA MET A 127 -8.63 -4.82 -6.10
C MET A 127 -7.37 -4.71 -5.24
N SER A 128 -7.11 -5.64 -4.32
CA SER A 128 -5.91 -5.57 -3.48
C SER A 128 -5.37 -6.94 -3.09
N VAL A 129 -4.05 -7.09 -3.19
CA VAL A 129 -3.30 -8.22 -2.63
C VAL A 129 -2.65 -7.77 -1.33
N ASN A 130 -2.80 -8.55 -0.26
CA ASN A 130 -2.39 -8.15 1.09
C ASN A 130 -1.40 -9.18 1.65
N GLY A 131 -0.27 -8.72 2.17
CA GLY A 131 0.74 -9.58 2.84
C GLY A 131 0.44 -9.86 4.31
N THR A 132 -0.55 -9.19 4.90
CA THR A 132 -0.89 -9.32 6.32
C THR A 132 -2.13 -10.19 6.53
N ASN A 133 -2.02 -11.25 7.34
CA ASN A 133 -3.17 -12.02 7.84
C ASN A 133 -3.52 -11.66 9.28
N ARG A 134 -4.57 -10.86 9.48
CA ARG A 134 -5.03 -10.45 10.83
C ARG A 134 -5.81 -11.53 11.59
N LEU A 135 -6.14 -12.64 10.94
CA LEU A 135 -6.81 -13.77 11.62
C LEU A 135 -5.80 -14.63 12.41
N GLU A 136 -4.50 -14.41 12.21
CA GLU A 136 -3.35 -15.13 12.81
C GLU A 136 -3.32 -16.65 12.55
N THR A 137 -4.41 -17.18 12.03
CA THR A 137 -4.64 -18.58 11.70
C THR A 137 -4.97 -18.68 10.21
N TRP A 138 -4.49 -19.74 9.56
CA TRP A 138 -4.81 -20.01 8.17
C TRP A 138 -5.05 -21.51 7.98
N LYS A 139 -5.91 -21.85 7.02
CA LYS A 139 -6.32 -23.24 6.74
C LYS A 139 -5.37 -23.85 5.72
N THR A 140 -4.15 -24.12 6.18
CA THR A 140 -3.02 -24.65 5.39
C THR A 140 -3.37 -25.91 4.60
N ASP A 141 -4.30 -26.69 5.13
CA ASP A 141 -4.81 -27.93 4.56
C ASP A 141 -5.79 -27.72 3.39
N ARG A 142 -6.24 -26.49 3.13
CA ARG A 142 -7.35 -26.22 2.18
C ARG A 142 -7.05 -25.14 1.15
N ARG A 143 -6.35 -24.09 1.55
CA ARG A 143 -6.11 -22.88 0.73
C ARG A 143 -4.82 -22.20 1.18
N ASP A 144 -4.09 -21.67 0.20
CA ASP A 144 -2.88 -20.88 0.44
C ASP A 144 -3.21 -19.42 0.83
N TYR A 145 -4.34 -18.90 0.36
CA TYR A 145 -4.85 -17.55 0.66
C TYR A 145 -6.37 -17.53 0.75
N HIS A 146 -6.94 -16.41 1.20
CA HIS A 146 -8.38 -16.21 1.30
C HIS A 146 -8.78 -14.79 0.89
N PHE A 147 -10.00 -14.63 0.39
CA PHE A 147 -10.57 -13.33 0.11
C PHE A 147 -11.14 -12.72 1.38
N VAL A 148 -10.94 -11.41 1.54
CA VAL A 148 -11.46 -10.64 2.67
C VAL A 148 -12.18 -9.41 2.15
N THR A 149 -13.10 -8.89 2.95
CA THR A 149 -13.69 -7.55 2.74
C THR A 149 -12.98 -6.48 3.58
N TYR A 150 -12.02 -6.90 4.42
CA TYR A 150 -11.22 -6.04 5.28
C TYR A 150 -9.78 -5.97 4.75
N GLN A 151 -9.46 -4.91 4.02
CA GLN A 151 -8.13 -4.64 3.48
C GLN A 151 -7.15 -4.10 4.55
N GLY A 152 -5.86 -4.37 4.36
CA GLY A 152 -4.74 -3.79 5.10
C GLY A 152 -3.71 -3.15 4.16
N VAL A 153 -3.04 -2.08 4.58
CA VAL A 153 -2.02 -1.38 3.76
C VAL A 153 -0.58 -1.70 4.17
N TRP A 154 -0.37 -2.71 5.02
CA TRP A 154 0.95 -3.11 5.50
C TRP A 154 1.52 -4.23 4.64
N GLY A 155 2.34 -3.86 3.65
CA GLY A 155 2.83 -4.78 2.63
C GLY A 155 1.68 -5.26 1.75
N TRP A 156 1.49 -4.61 0.61
CA TRP A 156 0.37 -4.88 -0.27
C TRP A 156 0.73 -4.63 -1.72
N ALA A 157 -0.10 -5.09 -2.64
CA ALA A 157 0.02 -4.82 -4.06
C ALA A 157 -1.35 -4.52 -4.66
N THR A 158 -1.35 -3.78 -5.76
CA THR A 158 -2.57 -3.51 -6.53
C THR A 158 -2.22 -3.17 -7.98
N TRP A 159 -3.26 -3.03 -8.78
CA TRP A 159 -3.20 -2.61 -10.17
C TRP A 159 -3.64 -1.15 -10.28
N ARG A 160 -3.10 -0.46 -11.27
CA ARG A 160 -3.56 0.88 -11.68
C ARG A 160 -5.07 0.91 -11.91
N ARG A 161 -5.62 -0.11 -12.59
CA ARG A 161 -7.07 -0.22 -12.85
C ARG A 161 -7.92 -0.18 -11.57
N ALA A 162 -7.40 -0.69 -10.46
CA ALA A 162 -8.10 -0.66 -9.18
C ALA A 162 -7.87 0.67 -8.47
N TRP A 163 -6.63 1.18 -8.52
CA TRP A 163 -6.26 2.47 -7.93
C TRP A 163 -6.97 3.67 -8.56
N GLU A 164 -7.38 3.60 -9.82
CA GLU A 164 -8.18 4.64 -10.49
C GLU A 164 -9.49 4.98 -9.77
N HIS A 165 -9.99 4.09 -8.91
CA HIS A 165 -11.16 4.33 -8.05
C HIS A 165 -10.84 5.09 -6.76
N TYR A 166 -9.56 5.33 -6.44
CA TYR A 166 -9.15 6.04 -5.23
C TYR A 166 -9.55 7.52 -5.33
N ASP A 167 -10.46 7.94 -4.44
CA ASP A 167 -10.83 9.34 -4.26
C ASP A 167 -10.48 9.79 -2.84
N PRO A 168 -9.41 10.58 -2.64
CA PRO A 168 -9.01 11.03 -1.30
C PRO A 168 -10.09 11.84 -0.59
N GLU A 169 -11.01 12.48 -1.31
CA GLU A 169 -12.10 13.27 -0.73
C GLU A 169 -13.32 12.42 -0.36
N MET A 170 -13.37 11.15 -0.80
CA MET A 170 -14.49 10.24 -0.58
C MET A 170 -15.84 10.86 -0.97
N ARG A 171 -15.92 11.54 -2.12
CA ARG A 171 -17.11 12.33 -2.53
C ARG A 171 -18.39 11.50 -2.56
N GLU A 172 -18.29 10.24 -3.01
CA GLU A 172 -19.42 9.30 -3.05
C GLU A 172 -19.99 8.97 -1.67
N TRP A 173 -19.26 9.22 -0.58
CA TRP A 173 -19.77 9.02 0.78
C TRP A 173 -21.03 9.84 1.07
N ALA A 174 -21.21 10.99 0.40
CA ALA A 174 -22.37 11.86 0.57
C ALA A 174 -23.69 11.21 0.11
N ASP A 175 -23.63 10.22 -0.80
CA ASP A 175 -24.81 9.58 -1.38
C ASP A 175 -25.37 8.47 -0.45
N PRO A 176 -26.65 8.58 -0.02
CA PRO A 176 -27.32 7.53 0.77
C PRO A 176 -27.37 6.16 0.07
N GLY A 177 -27.49 6.13 -1.26
CA GLY A 177 -27.49 4.90 -2.07
C GLY A 177 -26.15 4.19 -1.98
N VAL A 178 -25.03 4.94 -2.05
CA VAL A 178 -23.68 4.39 -1.86
C VAL A 178 -23.53 3.82 -0.46
N ARG A 179 -23.98 4.55 0.57
CA ARG A 179 -23.96 4.05 1.95
C ARG A 179 -24.78 2.76 2.09
N ASN A 180 -25.94 2.64 1.45
CA ASN A 180 -26.70 1.39 1.46
C ASN A 180 -25.93 0.24 0.80
N ARG A 181 -25.28 0.47 -0.36
CA ARG A 181 -24.42 -0.56 -0.98
C ARG A 181 -23.31 -1.03 -0.04
N VAL A 182 -22.67 -0.12 0.70
CA VAL A 182 -21.66 -0.49 1.71
C VAL A 182 -22.24 -1.41 2.78
N ARG A 183 -23.48 -1.16 3.24
CA ARG A 183 -24.16 -2.04 4.19
C ARG A 183 -24.38 -3.43 3.60
N ASP A 184 -24.85 -3.51 2.36
CA ASP A 184 -25.11 -4.77 1.67
C ASP A 184 -23.83 -5.60 1.46
N VAL A 185 -22.71 -4.95 1.14
CA VAL A 185 -21.41 -5.62 0.95
C VAL A 185 -20.83 -6.16 2.26
N ILE A 186 -20.92 -5.39 3.35
CA ILE A 186 -20.38 -5.80 4.65
C ILE A 186 -21.28 -6.86 5.31
N CYS A 187 -22.61 -6.72 5.17
CA CYS A 187 -23.62 -7.68 5.63
C CYS A 187 -23.50 -8.08 7.12
N ASP A 188 -23.03 -7.14 7.96
CA ASP A 188 -22.94 -7.28 9.41
C ASP A 188 -23.07 -5.90 10.06
N ASP A 189 -24.09 -5.71 10.91
CA ASP A 189 -24.44 -4.38 11.45
C ASP A 189 -23.35 -3.78 12.34
N GLU A 190 -22.63 -4.60 13.10
CA GLU A 190 -21.55 -4.14 13.97
C GLU A 190 -20.35 -3.68 13.14
N GLN A 191 -19.95 -4.46 12.13
CA GLN A 191 -18.90 -4.10 11.19
C GLN A 191 -19.29 -2.87 10.36
N VAL A 192 -20.55 -2.76 9.94
CA VAL A 192 -21.08 -1.58 9.24
C VAL A 192 -20.93 -0.35 10.12
N ALA A 193 -21.39 -0.40 11.38
CA ALA A 193 -21.29 0.72 12.31
C ALA A 193 -19.83 1.15 12.51
N TYR A 194 -18.93 0.17 12.67
CA TYR A 194 -17.50 0.41 12.79
C TYR A 194 -16.90 1.09 11.55
N GLN A 195 -17.21 0.59 10.34
CA GLN A 195 -16.69 1.19 9.10
C GLN A 195 -17.30 2.57 8.82
N PHE A 196 -18.59 2.74 9.07
CA PHE A 196 -19.28 4.01 8.86
C PHE A 196 -18.68 5.11 9.72
N GLU A 197 -18.36 4.81 10.98
CA GLU A 197 -17.68 5.77 11.86
C GLU A 197 -16.29 6.15 11.31
N ARG A 198 -15.53 5.19 10.78
CA ARG A 198 -14.22 5.46 10.18
C ARG A 198 -14.32 6.31 8.91
N PHE A 199 -15.27 5.99 8.03
CA PHE A 199 -15.53 6.71 6.78
C PHE A 199 -16.07 8.12 7.04
N ARG A 200 -17.04 8.27 7.96
CA ARG A 200 -17.53 9.57 8.43
C ARG A 200 -16.38 10.45 8.93
N LYS A 201 -15.56 9.94 9.85
CA LYS A 201 -14.39 10.68 10.37
C LYS A 201 -13.42 11.10 9.28
N ARG A 202 -13.24 10.29 8.23
CA ARG A 202 -12.38 10.69 7.11
C ARG A 202 -13.02 11.78 6.27
N TYR A 203 -14.31 11.62 5.94
CA TYR A 203 -15.06 12.55 5.11
C TYR A 203 -15.21 13.93 5.76
N GLU A 204 -15.41 13.98 7.07
CA GLU A 204 -15.55 15.22 7.85
C GLU A 204 -14.20 15.86 8.21
N GLY A 205 -13.07 15.27 7.79
CA GLY A 205 -11.73 15.80 8.04
C GLY A 205 -11.17 15.51 9.44
N GLU A 206 -11.87 14.75 10.29
CA GLU A 206 -11.37 14.31 11.61
C GLU A 206 -10.23 13.28 11.54
N SER A 207 -9.91 12.78 10.35
CA SER A 207 -8.87 11.77 10.15
C SER A 207 -8.10 11.99 8.85
N VAL A 208 -6.77 11.99 8.95
CA VAL A 208 -5.85 12.18 7.81
C VAL A 208 -5.42 10.86 7.13
N ALA A 209 -5.96 9.71 7.55
CA ALA A 209 -5.51 8.41 7.08
C ALA A 209 -5.88 8.16 5.61
N TRP A 210 -4.87 8.01 4.75
CA TRP A 210 -5.02 7.73 3.31
C TRP A 210 -5.63 6.35 3.03
N SER A 211 -5.48 5.40 3.94
CA SER A 211 -6.01 4.04 3.77
C SER A 211 -7.54 3.96 3.91
N LYS A 212 -8.19 4.96 4.52
CA LYS A 212 -9.65 4.99 4.67
C LYS A 212 -10.37 5.24 3.33
N PRO A 213 -9.98 6.24 2.53
CA PRO A 213 -10.51 6.38 1.17
C PRO A 213 -10.25 5.16 0.29
N TRP A 214 -9.08 4.54 0.39
CA TRP A 214 -8.78 3.33 -0.38
C TRP A 214 -9.71 2.18 -0.03
N ARG A 215 -9.90 1.92 1.27
CA ARG A 215 -10.87 0.94 1.73
C ARG A 215 -12.30 1.26 1.25
N PHE A 216 -12.69 2.53 1.29
CA PHE A 216 -14.01 2.95 0.82
C PHE A 216 -14.17 2.64 -0.67
N ALA A 217 -13.17 2.99 -1.50
CA ALA A 217 -13.15 2.68 -2.93
C ALA A 217 -13.31 1.18 -3.21
N ILE A 218 -12.57 0.32 -2.50
CA ILE A 218 -12.73 -1.14 -2.61
C ILE A 218 -14.17 -1.56 -2.26
N THR A 219 -14.69 -1.04 -1.15
CA THR A 219 -16.01 -1.48 -0.64
C THR A 219 -17.15 -1.09 -1.59
N ILE A 220 -17.15 0.14 -2.12
CA ILE A 220 -18.23 0.62 -3.00
C ILE A 220 -18.21 -0.03 -4.38
N ASN A 221 -17.05 -0.53 -4.82
CA ASN A 221 -16.89 -1.30 -6.05
C ASN A 221 -17.07 -2.82 -5.83
N ASN A 222 -17.47 -3.26 -4.62
CA ASN A 222 -17.58 -4.66 -4.24
C ASN A 222 -16.28 -5.46 -4.50
N GLY A 223 -15.13 -4.78 -4.37
CA GLY A 223 -13.81 -5.37 -4.52
C GLY A 223 -13.44 -6.31 -3.37
N ARG A 224 -12.40 -7.10 -3.59
CA ARG A 224 -11.72 -7.94 -2.60
C ARG A 224 -10.24 -7.59 -2.51
#